data_AF-A0A812XZ04-F1
#
_entry.id   AF-A0A812XZ04-F1
#
_cell.length_a   1.000
_cell.length_b   1.000
_cell.length_c   1.000
_cell.angle_alpha   90.00
_cell.angle_beta   90.00
_cell.angle_gamma   90.00
#
_symmetry.space_group_name_H-M   'P 1'
#
loop_
_entity.id
_entity.type
_entity.pdbx_description
1 polymer ?
#
loop_
_entity_poly.entity_id
_entity_poly.type
_entity_poly.pdbx_seq_one_letter_code
_entity_poly.pdbx_strand_id
1 'polypeptide(L)'
;DKLSYARHGARATRFLLQEGVHSSLRCGPGPREGRPLEIVLVCVRGQVCSYFARLGASSSTATGSLNVPGSSFVRRSEFESSPEFAEAAELVRKEWGRYVLLGRAAMLAMAREAIWYSLALASPGAGLDLYAAPCAEWVEA
;
A
#
# COMPACT_ATOMS: atom_id res chain seq x y z
N ASP A 1 -3.03 25.49 -9.91
CA ASP A 1 -3.53 24.13 -10.17
C ASP A 1 -2.50 23.07 -9.82
N LYS A 2 -2.82 22.16 -8.90
CA LYS A 2 -1.97 21.01 -8.48
C LYS A 2 -2.37 19.69 -9.16
N LEU A 3 -3.33 19.72 -10.08
CA LEU A 3 -3.87 18.54 -10.78
C LEU A 3 -3.32 18.40 -12.21
N SER A 4 -2.10 18.89 -12.42
CA SER A 4 -1.34 18.75 -13.66
C SER A 4 -0.12 17.87 -13.42
N TYR A 5 0.14 16.95 -14.34
CA TYR A 5 1.38 16.18 -14.36
C TYR A 5 2.33 16.78 -15.40
N ALA A 6 3.64 16.69 -15.14
CA ALA A 6 4.75 17.23 -15.94
C ALA A 6 4.83 18.78 -16.01
N ARG A 7 6.05 19.27 -16.25
CA ARG A 7 6.42 20.71 -16.32
C ARG A 7 5.64 21.51 -17.36
N HIS A 8 4.88 20.85 -18.25
CA HIS A 8 4.14 21.43 -19.37
C HIS A 8 2.61 21.36 -19.23
N GLY A 9 2.08 21.02 -18.06
CA GLY A 9 0.65 21.22 -17.78
C GLY A 9 -0.30 20.26 -18.51
N ALA A 10 0.16 19.04 -18.83
CA ALA A 10 -0.74 18.01 -19.32
C ALA A 10 -1.82 17.76 -18.25
N ARG A 11 -3.07 18.03 -18.61
CA ARG A 11 -4.21 17.94 -17.69
C ARG A 11 -4.47 16.48 -17.40
N ALA A 12 -4.61 16.12 -16.12
CA ALA A 12 -5.01 14.76 -15.75
C ALA A 12 -6.38 14.45 -16.38
N THR A 13 -6.47 13.37 -17.16
CA THR A 13 -7.70 12.93 -17.82
C THR A 13 -8.45 11.86 -17.03
N ARG A 14 -7.81 11.32 -15.99
CA ARG A 14 -8.36 10.27 -15.13
C ARG A 14 -8.00 10.57 -13.69
N PHE A 15 -8.96 10.37 -12.79
CA PHE A 15 -8.81 10.58 -11.36
C PHE A 15 -9.20 9.29 -10.64
N LEU A 16 -8.39 8.90 -9.66
CA LEU A 16 -8.71 7.81 -8.74
C LEU A 16 -9.06 8.44 -7.40
N LEU A 17 -10.28 8.19 -6.93
CA LEU A 17 -10.68 8.53 -5.57
C LEU A 17 -10.62 7.26 -4.73
N GLN A 18 -9.92 7.34 -3.61
CA GLN A 18 -9.77 6.24 -2.68
C GLN A 18 -9.91 6.77 -1.26
N GLU A 19 -10.58 6.01 -0.39
CA GLU A 19 -10.64 6.30 1.03
C GLU A 19 -9.22 6.25 1.64
N GLY A 20 -8.88 7.25 2.45
CA GLY A 20 -7.61 7.29 3.17
C GLY A 20 -7.65 6.33 4.36
N VAL A 21 -6.66 5.45 4.46
CA VAL A 21 -6.52 4.51 5.59
C VAL A 21 -5.46 5.02 6.55
N HIS A 22 -5.81 5.19 7.82
CA HIS A 22 -4.88 5.65 8.84
C HIS A 22 -3.90 4.56 9.26
N SER A 23 -2.63 4.93 9.35
CA SER A 23 -1.61 4.09 9.99
C SER A 23 -1.77 4.12 11.52
N SER A 24 -1.89 2.95 12.14
CA SER A 24 -2.01 2.80 13.60
C SER A 24 -0.67 2.66 14.33
N LEU A 25 0.37 2.15 13.67
CA LEU A 25 1.68 1.95 14.28
C LEU A 25 2.43 3.27 14.48
N ARG A 26 3.15 3.36 15.60
CA ARG A 26 3.89 4.56 16.01
C ARG A 26 5.27 4.18 16.54
N CYS A 27 6.24 5.06 16.38
CA CYS A 27 7.53 4.93 17.03
C CYS A 27 7.36 5.19 18.54
N GLY A 28 8.02 4.37 19.36
CA GLY A 28 8.10 4.55 20.80
C GLY A 28 9.09 5.65 21.20
N PRO A 29 9.46 5.72 22.49
CA PRO A 29 10.36 6.74 23.02
C PRO A 29 11.70 6.76 22.27
N GLY A 30 12.09 7.93 21.77
CA GLY A 30 13.31 8.08 20.97
C GLY A 30 13.29 9.31 20.06
N PRO A 31 14.32 9.48 19.21
CA PRO A 31 14.43 10.63 18.30
C PRO A 31 13.26 10.75 17.31
N ARG A 32 12.53 9.67 17.06
CA ARG A 32 11.40 9.62 16.12
C ARG A 32 10.07 9.37 16.81
N GLU A 33 9.99 9.58 18.13
CA GLU A 33 8.80 9.33 18.95
C GLU A 33 7.51 9.88 18.31
N GLY A 34 6.46 9.06 18.36
CA GLY A 34 5.14 9.42 17.83
C GLY A 34 5.03 9.47 16.32
N ARG A 35 6.12 9.26 15.56
CA ARG A 35 6.04 9.20 14.10
C ARG A 35 5.26 7.97 13.62
N PRO A 36 4.40 8.10 12.60
CA PRO A 36 3.66 6.97 12.04
C PRO A 36 4.61 5.97 11.39
N LEU A 37 4.23 4.70 11.48
CA LEU A 37 4.91 3.58 10.85
C LEU A 37 3.94 2.82 9.95
N GLU A 38 4.44 2.39 8.80
CA GLU A 38 3.73 1.52 7.87
C GLU A 38 4.54 0.26 7.58
N ILE A 39 3.89 -0.89 7.55
CA ILE A 39 4.54 -2.15 7.18
C ILE A 39 4.39 -2.37 5.68
N VAL A 40 5.51 -2.63 5.02
CA VAL A 40 5.56 -3.00 3.61
C VAL A 40 5.93 -4.47 3.52
N LEU A 41 5.03 -5.25 2.93
CA LEU A 41 5.22 -6.68 2.72
C LEU A 41 5.99 -6.93 1.43
N VAL A 42 6.99 -7.81 1.50
CA VAL A 42 7.75 -8.30 0.35
C VAL A 42 7.18 -9.65 -0.02
N CYS A 43 6.54 -9.71 -1.18
CA CYS A 43 5.85 -10.90 -1.64
C CYS A 43 6.49 -11.47 -2.91
N VAL A 44 6.71 -12.78 -2.93
CA VAL A 44 7.30 -13.51 -4.07
C VAL A 44 6.47 -14.76 -4.30
N ARG A 45 6.04 -14.98 -5.56
CA ARG A 45 5.33 -16.21 -5.99
C ARG A 45 4.13 -16.60 -5.10
N GLY A 46 3.29 -15.62 -4.74
CA GLY A 46 2.09 -15.85 -3.93
C GLY A 46 2.35 -16.02 -2.42
N GLN A 47 3.59 -15.83 -1.98
CA GLN A 47 3.99 -15.93 -0.58
C GLN A 47 4.52 -14.58 -0.06
N VAL A 48 4.27 -14.31 1.22
CA VAL A 48 4.89 -13.18 1.93
C VAL A 48 6.22 -13.68 2.50
N CYS A 49 7.33 -13.17 1.98
CA CYS A 49 8.67 -13.68 2.30
C CYS A 49 9.39 -12.81 3.35
N SER A 50 9.11 -11.51 3.36
CA SER A 50 9.71 -10.58 4.31
C SER A 50 8.85 -9.32 4.43
N TYR A 51 9.31 -8.38 5.25
CA TYR A 51 8.73 -7.05 5.34
C TYR A 51 9.80 -6.02 5.74
N PHE A 52 9.49 -4.74 5.57
CA PHE A 52 10.23 -3.63 6.17
C PHE A 52 9.25 -2.56 6.62
N ALA A 53 9.69 -1.63 7.46
CA ALA A 53 8.84 -0.53 7.91
C ALA A 53 9.18 0.77 7.16
N ARG A 54 8.16 1.59 6.91
CA ARG A 54 8.28 2.96 6.40
C ARG A 54 7.99 3.94 7.52
N LEU A 55 8.82 4.97 7.61
CA LEU A 55 8.67 6.07 8.55
C LEU A 55 7.85 7.19 7.89
N GLY A 56 6.66 7.44 8.44
CA GLY A 56 5.83 8.57 8.07
C GLY A 56 6.47 9.92 8.44
N ALA A 57 5.97 11.00 7.84
CA ALA A 57 6.51 12.35 8.06
C ALA A 57 6.42 12.76 9.55
N SER A 58 7.37 13.58 10.02
CA SER A 58 7.39 14.04 11.42
C SER A 58 6.41 15.19 11.70
N SER A 59 5.46 15.47 10.81
CA SER A 59 4.60 16.65 10.96
C SER A 59 3.72 16.50 12.19
N SER A 60 3.78 17.50 13.08
CA SER A 60 2.97 17.67 14.30
C SER A 60 1.47 17.84 14.06
N THR A 61 1.02 17.70 12.82
CA THR A 61 -0.39 17.82 12.43
C THR A 61 -1.08 16.45 12.44
N ALA A 62 -2.35 16.43 12.85
CA ALA A 62 -3.21 15.24 12.90
C ALA A 62 -3.28 14.43 11.59
N THR A 63 -2.84 15.00 10.47
CA THR A 63 -2.74 14.39 9.14
C THR A 63 -1.46 13.59 8.89
N GLY A 64 -0.49 13.57 9.82
CA GLY A 64 0.77 12.84 9.65
C GLY A 64 0.59 11.34 9.40
N SER A 65 -0.49 10.75 9.90
CA SER A 65 -0.87 9.33 9.69
C SER A 65 -1.58 9.04 8.36
N LEU A 66 -1.98 10.09 7.63
CA LEU A 66 -2.63 10.04 6.30
C LEU A 66 -1.66 10.42 5.16
N ASN A 67 -0.52 11.03 5.50
CA ASN A 67 0.50 11.34 4.51
C ASN A 67 1.21 10.05 4.10
N VAL A 68 1.27 9.80 2.79
CA VAL A 68 2.09 8.71 2.24
C VAL A 68 3.53 8.89 2.76
N PRO A 69 4.10 7.91 3.48
CA PRO A 69 5.46 7.99 3.97
C PRO A 69 6.41 8.25 2.81
N GLY A 70 7.33 9.21 2.99
CA GLY A 70 8.37 9.51 2.01
C GLY A 70 9.38 8.37 1.86
N SER A 71 10.56 8.70 1.35
CA SER A 71 11.64 7.73 1.08
C SER A 71 12.39 7.21 2.32
N SER A 72 11.79 7.23 3.51
CA SER A 72 12.42 6.81 4.76
C SER A 72 11.99 5.40 5.15
N PHE A 73 12.98 4.50 5.22
CA PHE A 73 12.77 3.07 5.41
C PHE A 73 13.60 2.55 6.59
N VAL A 74 13.02 1.62 7.34
CA VAL A 74 13.66 0.87 8.43
C VAL A 74 13.74 -0.58 8.02
N ARG A 75 14.95 -1.14 8.02
CA ARG A 75 15.15 -2.56 7.70
C ARG A 75 14.48 -3.42 8.76
N ARG A 76 14.04 -4.63 8.38
CA ARG A 76 13.41 -5.57 9.32
C ARG A 76 14.24 -5.82 10.57
N SER A 77 15.54 -6.07 10.42
CA SER A 77 16.44 -6.36 11.53
C SER A 77 16.49 -5.20 12.53
N GLU A 78 16.62 -3.97 12.03
CA GLU A 78 16.59 -2.75 12.85
C GLU A 78 15.22 -2.55 13.51
N PHE A 79 14.14 -2.78 12.76
CA PHE A 79 12.77 -2.66 13.25
C PHE A 79 12.47 -3.65 14.39
N GLU A 80 12.93 -4.89 14.27
CA GLU A 80 12.69 -5.93 15.28
C GLU A 80 13.64 -5.83 16.49
N SER A 81 14.82 -5.24 16.34
CA SER A 81 15.85 -5.19 17.40
C SER A 81 15.94 -3.85 18.14
N SER A 82 15.48 -2.75 17.55
CA SER A 82 15.61 -1.42 18.15
C SER A 82 14.58 -1.20 19.27
N PRO A 83 14.98 -0.70 20.45
CA PRO A 83 14.05 -0.33 21.52
C PRO A 83 12.99 0.69 21.06
N GLU A 84 13.35 1.57 20.13
CA GLU A 84 12.45 2.60 19.55
C GLU A 84 11.22 1.99 18.86
N PHE A 85 11.32 0.75 18.38
CA PHE A 85 10.26 0.08 17.62
C PHE A 85 9.67 -1.12 18.34
N ALA A 86 10.09 -1.41 19.59
CA ALA A 86 9.77 -2.66 20.27
C ALA A 86 8.26 -2.95 20.36
N GLU A 87 7.46 -1.95 20.76
CA GLU A 87 6.00 -2.08 20.86
C GLU A 87 5.35 -2.32 19.48
N ALA A 88 5.73 -1.54 18.48
CA ALA A 88 5.22 -1.70 17.12
C ALA A 88 5.62 -3.06 16.52
N ALA A 89 6.84 -3.52 16.76
CA ALA A 89 7.33 -4.82 16.32
C ALA A 89 6.56 -5.98 16.99
N GLU A 90 6.24 -5.86 18.27
CA GLU A 90 5.43 -6.84 18.99
C GLU A 90 4.00 -6.91 18.45
N LEU A 91 3.38 -5.76 18.17
CA LEU A 91 2.05 -5.71 17.53
C LEU A 91 2.06 -6.39 16.16
N VAL A 92 3.06 -6.12 15.33
CA VAL A 92 3.21 -6.77 14.01
C VAL A 92 3.39 -8.27 14.14
N ARG A 93 4.17 -8.74 15.13
CA ARG A 93 4.39 -10.16 15.40
C ARG A 93 3.09 -10.85 15.82
N LYS A 94 2.35 -10.25 16.74
CA LYS A 94 1.04 -10.75 17.22
C LYS A 94 0.01 -10.84 16.09
N GLU A 95 0.00 -9.84 15.22
CA GLU A 95 -0.97 -9.70 14.13
C GLU A 95 -0.46 -10.25 12.78
N TRP A 96 0.69 -10.95 12.76
CA TRP A 96 1.38 -11.34 11.52
C TRP A 96 0.49 -12.13 10.57
N GLY A 97 -0.38 -13.00 11.09
CA GLY A 97 -1.33 -13.76 10.29
C GLY A 97 -2.26 -12.87 9.45
N ARG A 98 -2.69 -11.71 9.99
CA ARG A 98 -3.53 -10.75 9.26
C ARG A 98 -2.75 -10.05 8.15
N TYR A 99 -1.51 -9.67 8.42
CA TYR A 99 -0.62 -9.10 7.39
C TYR A 99 -0.41 -10.09 6.24
N VAL A 100 -0.13 -11.37 6.56
CA VAL A 100 0.04 -12.41 5.54
C VAL A 100 -1.23 -12.58 4.70
N LEU A 101 -2.40 -12.64 5.33
CA LEU A 101 -3.68 -12.78 4.62
C LEU A 101 -3.94 -11.60 3.68
N LEU A 102 -3.80 -10.37 4.18
CA LEU A 102 -4.00 -9.15 3.39
C LEU A 102 -3.00 -9.05 2.23
N GLY A 103 -1.73 -9.37 2.48
CA GLY A 103 -0.69 -9.39 1.45
C GLY A 103 -1.03 -10.36 0.31
N ARG A 104 -1.52 -11.57 0.65
CA ARG A 104 -1.93 -12.56 -0.36
C ARG A 104 -3.20 -12.17 -1.10
N ALA A 105 -4.17 -11.56 -0.43
CA ALA A 105 -5.37 -11.04 -1.06
C ALA A 105 -5.03 -9.94 -2.09
N ALA A 106 -4.12 -9.01 -1.73
CA ALA A 106 -3.64 -7.98 -2.65
C ALA A 106 -2.91 -8.59 -3.87
N MET A 107 -2.08 -9.62 -3.66
CA MET A 107 -1.43 -10.32 -4.78
C MET A 107 -2.43 -10.98 -5.72
N LEU A 108 -3.48 -11.61 -5.17
CA LEU A 108 -4.52 -12.25 -5.98
C LEU A 108 -5.28 -11.21 -6.82
N ALA A 109 -5.62 -10.06 -6.23
CA ALA A 109 -6.26 -8.96 -6.93
C ALA A 109 -5.37 -8.44 -8.08
N MET A 110 -4.08 -8.20 -7.82
CA MET A 110 -3.12 -7.78 -8.84
C MET A 110 -2.92 -8.83 -9.94
N ALA A 111 -2.89 -10.12 -9.59
CA ALA A 111 -2.76 -11.20 -10.57
C ALA A 111 -4.00 -11.27 -11.49
N ARG A 112 -5.20 -11.14 -10.92
CA ARG A 112 -6.46 -11.07 -11.69
C ARG A 112 -6.45 -9.87 -12.64
N GLU A 113 -6.06 -8.70 -12.14
CA GLU A 113 -5.98 -7.48 -12.94
C GLU A 113 -4.95 -7.62 -14.10
N ALA A 114 -3.77 -8.20 -13.82
CA ALA A 114 -2.75 -8.44 -14.85
C ALA A 114 -3.22 -9.39 -15.96
N ILE A 115 -3.93 -10.47 -15.60
CA ILE A 115 -4.54 -11.39 -16.57
C ILE A 115 -5.58 -10.66 -17.41
N TRP A 116 -6.46 -9.87 -16.78
CA TRP A 116 -7.48 -9.09 -17.47
C TRP A 116 -6.88 -8.15 -18.52
N TYR A 117 -5.86 -7.36 -18.15
CA TYR A 117 -5.19 -6.48 -19.10
C TYR A 117 -4.50 -7.25 -20.22
N SER A 118 -3.88 -8.40 -19.92
CA SER A 118 -3.22 -9.23 -20.93
C SER A 118 -4.21 -9.74 -21.99
N LEU A 119 -5.40 -10.17 -21.56
CA LEU A 119 -6.46 -10.64 -22.46
C LEU A 119 -7.09 -9.50 -23.26
N ALA A 120 -7.34 -8.35 -22.63
CA ALA A 120 -7.91 -7.18 -23.29
C ALA A 120 -6.98 -6.62 -24.39
N LEU A 121 -5.66 -6.63 -24.15
CA LEU A 121 -4.66 -6.20 -25.13
C LEU A 121 -4.46 -7.23 -26.26
N ALA A 122 -4.73 -8.52 -26.01
CA ALA A 122 -4.61 -9.58 -27.01
C ALA A 122 -5.77 -9.62 -28.02
N SER A 123 -6.84 -8.84 -27.81
CA SER A 123 -8.01 -8.76 -28.71
C SER A 123 -8.12 -7.37 -29.35
N PRO A 124 -7.30 -7.05 -30.37
CA PRO A 124 -7.32 -5.73 -31.01
C PRO A 124 -8.56 -5.61 -31.90
N GLY A 125 -9.64 -5.05 -31.36
CA GLY A 125 -10.90 -4.85 -32.08
C GLY A 125 -12.11 -4.64 -31.18
N ALA A 126 -12.03 -5.09 -29.91
CA ALA A 126 -13.03 -4.73 -28.92
C ALA A 126 -12.71 -3.32 -28.42
N GLY A 127 -13.48 -2.32 -28.85
CA GLY A 127 -13.49 -0.99 -28.27
C GLY A 127 -13.92 -1.09 -26.80
N LEU A 128 -12.98 -1.44 -25.93
CA LEU A 128 -13.23 -1.66 -24.52
C LEU A 128 -12.98 -0.35 -23.79
N ASP A 129 -14.07 0.26 -23.37
CA ASP A 129 -14.07 1.16 -22.23
C ASP A 129 -13.67 0.30 -21.01
N LEU A 130 -12.35 0.16 -20.80
CA LEU A 130 -11.67 -0.81 -19.92
C LEU A 130 -12.11 -0.75 -18.44
N TYR A 131 -12.96 0.21 -18.08
CA TYR A 131 -13.49 0.42 -16.72
C TYR A 131 -15.02 0.34 -16.63
N ALA A 132 -15.72 0.01 -17.72
CA ALA A 132 -17.19 -0.03 -17.76
C ALA A 132 -17.79 -1.41 -17.41
N ALA A 133 -17.00 -2.45 -17.17
CA ALA A 133 -17.53 -3.75 -16.76
C ALA A 133 -17.85 -3.73 -15.24
N PRO A 134 -19.14 -3.78 -14.83
CA PRO A 134 -19.47 -3.83 -13.42
C PRO A 134 -19.12 -5.21 -12.86
N CYS A 135 -18.61 -5.23 -11.63
CA CYS A 135 -18.42 -6.43 -10.80
C CYS A 135 -19.72 -7.24 -10.51
N ALA A 136 -20.80 -7.05 -11.26
CA ALA A 136 -22.13 -7.56 -10.96
C ALA A 136 -22.42 -8.98 -11.48
N GLU A 137 -21.66 -9.49 -12.46
CA GLU A 137 -22.03 -10.76 -13.12
C GLU A 137 -21.42 -12.04 -12.52
N TRP A 138 -20.67 -11.95 -11.41
CA TRP A 138 -20.00 -13.13 -10.82
C TRP A 138 -20.61 -13.61 -9.49
N VAL A 139 -21.84 -13.18 -9.17
CA VAL A 139 -22.60 -13.64 -8.00
C VAL A 139 -23.70 -14.62 -8.44
N GLU A 140 -23.41 -15.59 -9.31
CA GLU A 140 -24.19 -16.83 -9.38
C GLU A 140 -23.25 -17.99 -9.75
N ALA A 141 -22.86 -18.76 -8.73
CA ALA A 141 -22.35 -20.12 -8.85
C ALA A 141 -22.85 -20.92 -7.64
#